data_AF-F7PMQ2-F1
#
_entry.id   AF-F7PMQ2-F1
#
_cell.length_a   1.000
_cell.length_b   1.000
_cell.length_c   1.000
_cell.angle_alpha   90.00
_cell.angle_beta   90.00
_cell.angle_gamma   90.00
#
_symmetry.space_group_name_H-M   'P 1'
#
loop_
_entity.id
_entity.type
_entity.pdbx_description
1 polymer ?
#
loop_
_entity_poly.entity_id
_entity_poly.type
_entity_poly.pdbx_seq_one_letter_code
_entity_poly.pdbx_strand_id
1 'polypeptide(L)'
;MTDDDPVELGVELLAHCEEPELSVAEAMDRLEAITTEPRLTREILETAERRGIIDREEATIEPQSGSYVNFESQVVIKKGEFTCRRCGSGLSTGHFIRFDSGELGPFGSSCIRKVTGRE
;
A
#
# COMPACT_ATOMS: atom_id res chain seq x y z
N MET A 1 0.55 -8.92 -20.43
CA MET A 1 1.47 -8.51 -19.34
C MET A 1 0.58 -7.73 -18.42
N THR A 2 0.34 -8.23 -17.21
CA THR A 2 -0.67 -7.72 -16.27
C THR A 2 -0.35 -6.26 -16.00
N ASP A 3 -1.17 -5.38 -16.58
CA ASP A 3 -1.17 -3.95 -16.31
C ASP A 3 -1.83 -3.83 -14.93
N ASP A 4 -1.04 -4.04 -13.88
CA ASP A 4 -1.47 -3.79 -12.51
C ASP A 4 -1.87 -2.32 -12.46
N ASP A 5 -3.16 -2.05 -12.29
CA ASP A 5 -3.68 -0.69 -12.26
C ASP A 5 -3.18 -0.01 -10.98
N PRO A 6 -2.29 1.00 -11.07
CA PRO A 6 -1.68 1.61 -9.90
C PRO A 6 -2.72 2.32 -9.03
N VAL A 7 -3.86 2.71 -9.63
CA VAL A 7 -4.96 3.35 -8.90
C VAL A 7 -5.65 2.32 -8.02
N GLU A 8 -6.06 1.19 -8.59
CA GLU A 8 -6.72 0.13 -7.83
C GLU A 8 -5.81 -0.45 -6.74
N LEU A 9 -4.53 -0.69 -7.03
CA LEU A 9 -3.53 -1.10 -6.02
C LEU A 9 -3.43 -0.09 -4.86
N GLY A 10 -3.43 1.20 -5.17
CA GLY A 10 -3.35 2.26 -4.17
C GLY A 10 -4.60 2.33 -3.31
N VAL A 11 -5.77 2.16 -3.92
CA VAL A 11 -7.05 2.13 -3.22
C VAL A 11 -7.13 0.92 -2.29
N GLU A 12 -6.73 -0.27 -2.76
CA GLU A 12 -6.68 -1.47 -1.90
C GLU A 12 -5.68 -1.31 -0.76
N LEU A 13 -4.50 -0.73 -1.00
CA LEU A 13 -3.53 -0.46 0.06
C LEU A 13 -4.11 0.42 1.17
N LEU A 14 -4.85 1.47 0.81
CA LEU A 14 -5.53 2.36 1.77
C LEU A 14 -6.70 1.67 2.46
N ALA A 15 -7.46 0.85 1.73
CA ALA A 15 -8.57 0.06 2.28
C ALA A 15 -8.12 -0.92 3.37
N HIS A 16 -6.88 -1.38 3.26
CA HIS A 16 -6.33 -2.40 4.12
C HIS A 16 -5.38 -1.87 5.22
N CYS A 17 -5.35 -0.56 5.44
CA CYS A 17 -4.55 0.02 6.50
C CYS A 17 -5.12 -0.34 7.89
N GLU A 18 -4.25 -0.78 8.80
CA GLU A 18 -4.64 -1.11 10.19
C GLU A 18 -4.79 0.13 11.08
N GLU A 19 -4.25 1.28 10.67
CA GLU A 19 -4.32 2.51 11.45
C GLU A 19 -5.71 3.16 11.33
N PRO A 20 -6.33 3.55 12.46
CA PRO A 20 -7.68 4.15 12.45
C PRO A 20 -7.68 5.56 11.83
N GLU A 21 -6.56 6.26 11.89
CA GLU A 21 -6.35 7.59 11.35
C GLU A 21 -4.92 7.71 10.83
N LEU A 22 -4.74 8.36 9.68
CA LEU A 22 -3.45 8.52 9.00
C LEU A 22 -3.32 9.95 8.52
N SER A 23 -2.16 10.58 8.66
CA SER A 23 -1.95 11.86 7.98
C SER A 23 -1.92 11.66 6.45
N VAL A 24 -2.31 12.69 5.69
CA VAL A 24 -2.18 12.68 4.23
C VAL A 24 -0.73 12.42 3.82
N ALA A 25 0.24 12.93 4.59
CA ALA A 25 1.67 12.68 4.35
C ALA A 25 2.03 11.19 4.48
N GLU A 26 1.47 10.50 5.47
CA GLU A 26 1.70 9.07 5.70
C GLU A 26 1.01 8.18 4.68
N ALA A 27 -0.17 8.58 4.21
CA ALA A 27 -0.80 7.94 3.07
C ALA A 27 0.05 8.12 1.80
N MET A 28 0.59 9.33 1.59
CA MET A 28 1.48 9.59 0.45
C MET A 28 2.77 8.77 0.50
N ASP A 29 3.46 8.67 1.64
CA ASP A 29 4.69 7.84 1.81
C ASP A 29 4.44 6.37 1.44
N ARG A 30 3.24 5.86 1.74
CA ARG A 30 2.83 4.51 1.36
C ARG A 30 2.56 4.39 -0.14
N LEU A 31 1.87 5.37 -0.72
CA LEU A 31 1.60 5.40 -2.15
C LEU A 31 2.87 5.55 -2.99
N GLU A 32 3.95 6.13 -2.46
CA GLU A 32 5.26 6.18 -3.14
C GLU A 32 5.82 4.79 -3.47
N ALA A 33 5.40 3.75 -2.74
CA ALA A 33 5.75 2.37 -3.07
C ALA A 33 5.02 1.81 -4.31
N ILE A 34 3.97 2.48 -4.77
CA ILE A 34 3.18 2.13 -5.96
C ILE A 34 3.53 3.09 -7.09
N THR A 35 3.48 4.39 -6.79
CA THR A 35 3.68 5.46 -7.76
C THR A 35 4.24 6.70 -7.08
N THR A 36 5.21 7.33 -7.73
CA THR A 36 5.73 8.66 -7.36
C THR A 36 5.13 9.77 -8.23
N GLU A 37 4.18 9.45 -9.12
CA GLU A 37 3.53 10.41 -9.98
C GLU A 37 2.40 11.14 -9.25
N PRO A 38 2.47 12.48 -9.07
CA PRO A 38 1.48 13.23 -8.30
C PRO A 38 0.04 13.11 -8.84
N ARG A 39 -0.10 12.86 -10.14
CA ARG A 39 -1.41 12.65 -10.78
C ARG A 39 -2.04 11.35 -10.33
N LEU A 40 -1.28 10.25 -10.34
CA LEU A 40 -1.75 8.95 -9.90
C LEU A 40 -2.02 8.94 -8.39
N THR A 41 -1.15 9.53 -7.57
CA THR A 41 -1.37 9.67 -6.13
C THR A 41 -2.70 10.37 -5.82
N ARG A 42 -3.01 11.47 -6.54
CA ARG A 42 -4.27 12.18 -6.36
C ARG A 42 -5.46 11.35 -6.83
N GLU A 43 -5.34 10.68 -7.97
CA GLU A 43 -6.39 9.83 -8.52
C GLU A 43 -6.73 8.65 -7.59
N ILE A 44 -5.73 8.07 -6.93
CA ILE A 44 -5.89 7.05 -5.89
C ILE A 44 -6.74 7.59 -4.74
N LEU A 45 -6.35 8.73 -4.18
CA LEU A 45 -7.05 9.34 -3.04
C LEU A 45 -8.50 9.71 -3.41
N GLU A 46 -8.70 10.35 -4.57
CA GLU A 46 -10.03 10.69 -5.06
C GLU A 46 -10.90 9.45 -5.32
N THR A 47 -10.30 8.36 -5.81
CA THR A 47 -11.02 7.11 -6.07
C THR A 47 -11.39 6.41 -4.76
N ALA A 48 -10.47 6.38 -3.79
CA ALA A 48 -10.70 5.78 -2.48
C ALA A 48 -11.80 6.55 -1.72
N GLU A 49 -11.76 7.88 -1.71
CA GLU A 49 -12.78 8.75 -1.10
C GLU A 49 -14.14 8.56 -1.77
N ARG A 50 -14.18 8.60 -3.12
CA ARG A 50 -15.43 8.42 -3.89
C ARG A 50 -16.08 7.05 -3.66
N ARG A 51 -15.28 6.02 -3.39
CA ARG A 51 -15.75 4.66 -3.09
C ARG A 51 -16.11 4.47 -1.61
N GLY A 52 -15.91 5.49 -0.76
CA GLY A 52 -16.16 5.41 0.69
C GLY A 52 -15.17 4.48 1.40
N ILE A 53 -13.98 4.27 0.83
CA ILE A 53 -12.92 3.46 1.43
C ILE A 53 -12.19 4.26 2.50
N ILE A 54 -11.98 5.54 2.24
CA ILE A 54 -11.41 6.50 3.16
C ILE A 54 -12.35 7.70 3.30
N ASP A 55 -12.32 8.34 4.45
CA ASP A 55 -12.80 9.70 4.66
C ASP A 55 -11.58 10.63 4.79
N ARG A 56 -11.68 11.88 4.35
CA ARG A 56 -10.56 12.82 4.36
C ARG A 56 -10.98 14.12 5.00
N GLU A 57 -10.41 14.39 6.16
CA GLU A 57 -10.61 15.63 6.91
C GLU A 57 -9.33 16.46 6.93
N GLU A 58 -9.33 17.61 6.25
CA GLU A 58 -8.22 18.57 6.17
C GLU A 58 -6.86 17.97 5.75
N ALA A 59 -6.11 17.44 6.72
CA ALA A 59 -4.78 16.86 6.58
C ALA A 59 -4.68 15.41 7.06
N THR A 60 -5.81 14.80 7.42
CA THR A 60 -5.92 13.43 7.92
C THR A 60 -6.87 12.62 7.03
N ILE A 61 -6.65 11.32 7.00
CA ILE A 61 -7.41 10.33 6.25
C ILE A 61 -7.82 9.23 7.23
N GLU A 62 -9.10 8.91 7.26
CA GLU A 62 -9.68 7.85 8.09
C GLU A 62 -10.17 6.70 7.20
N PRO A 63 -9.46 5.56 7.15
CA PRO A 63 -9.94 4.39 6.44
C PRO A 63 -11.22 3.84 7.08
N GLN A 64 -12.31 3.86 6.32
CA GLN A 64 -13.64 3.37 6.73
C GLN A 64 -13.76 1.85 6.56
N SER A 65 -12.91 1.26 5.73
CA SER A 65 -12.91 -0.17 5.46
C SER A 65 -12.19 -0.92 6.57
N GLY A 66 -12.92 -1.61 7.45
CA GLY A 66 -12.35 -2.54 8.45
C GLY A 66 -11.79 -3.84 7.85
N SER A 67 -11.47 -3.87 6.57
CA SER A 67 -10.85 -5.01 5.89
C SER A 67 -9.35 -4.86 6.01
N TYR A 68 -8.73 -5.37 7.06
CA TYR A 68 -7.28 -5.26 7.25
C TYR A 68 -6.49 -6.19 6.29
N VAL A 69 -5.24 -5.83 5.92
CA VAL A 69 -4.37 -6.79 5.21
C VAL A 69 -4.13 -7.96 6.16
N ASN A 70 -4.68 -9.13 5.84
CA ASN A 70 -4.34 -10.33 6.60
C ASN A 70 -2.96 -10.82 6.14
N PHE A 71 -1.93 -10.41 6.88
CA PHE A 71 -0.53 -10.64 6.54
C PHE A 71 -0.21 -12.13 6.30
N GLU A 72 -0.92 -13.04 6.98
CA GLU A 72 -0.71 -14.48 6.82
C GLU A 72 -1.35 -15.06 5.54
N SER A 73 -2.37 -14.38 5.00
CA SER A 73 -3.13 -14.85 3.83
C SER A 73 -2.78 -14.12 2.53
N GLN A 74 -2.41 -12.84 2.63
CA GLN A 74 -2.18 -11.96 1.48
C GLN A 74 -0.70 -11.68 1.21
N VAL A 75 0.24 -12.10 2.07
CA VAL A 75 1.68 -11.87 1.84
C VAL A 75 2.37 -13.13 1.34
N VAL A 76 2.92 -13.05 0.13
CA VAL A 76 3.76 -14.08 -0.48
C VAL A 76 5.23 -13.77 -0.21
N ILE A 77 5.92 -14.71 0.42
CA ILE A 77 7.35 -14.59 0.74
C ILE A 77 8.16 -15.38 -0.29
N LYS A 78 9.05 -14.70 -1.00
CA LYS A 78 9.97 -15.32 -1.97
C LYS A 78 11.42 -15.10 -1.53
N LYS A 79 12.24 -16.14 -1.55
CA LYS A 79 13.69 -16.05 -1.29
C LYS A 79 14.44 -15.85 -2.60
N GLY A 80 15.40 -14.94 -2.63
CA GLY A 80 16.14 -14.54 -3.83
C GLY A 80 16.78 -13.17 -3.66
N GLU A 81 17.39 -12.65 -4.72
CA GLU A 81 17.95 -11.29 -4.72
C GLU A 81 16.87 -10.31 -5.18
N PHE A 82 16.36 -9.52 -4.24
CA PHE A 82 15.33 -8.51 -4.49
C PHE A 82 15.81 -7.13 -4.03
N THR A 83 15.23 -6.08 -4.59
CA THR A 83 15.49 -4.70 -4.14
C THR A 83 14.21 -4.15 -3.55
N CYS A 84 14.23 -3.76 -2.28
CA CYS A 84 13.06 -3.21 -1.61
C CYS A 84 12.52 -2.00 -2.39
N ARG A 85 11.25 -2.05 -2.81
CA ARG A 85 10.66 -0.94 -3.58
C ARG A 85 10.54 0.35 -2.75
N ARG A 86 10.41 0.24 -1.43
CA ARG A 86 10.29 1.39 -0.52
C ARG A 86 11.63 2.06 -0.19
N CYS A 87 12.61 1.28 0.27
CA CYS A 87 13.89 1.84 0.77
C CYS A 87 15.09 1.60 -0.16
N GLY A 88 14.90 0.88 -1.27
CA GLY A 88 15.98 0.54 -2.21
C GLY A 88 17.03 -0.44 -1.68
N SER A 89 16.88 -0.96 -0.46
CA SER A 89 17.87 -1.89 0.12
C SER A 89 17.82 -3.26 -0.57
N GLY A 90 18.98 -3.88 -0.76
CA GLY A 90 19.08 -5.26 -1.23
C GLY A 90 18.55 -6.24 -0.18
N LEU A 91 17.70 -7.18 -0.63
CA LEU A 91 17.00 -8.14 0.19
C LEU A 91 17.30 -9.54 -0.31
N SER A 92 17.64 -10.45 0.60
CA SER A 92 17.70 -11.89 0.31
C SER A 92 16.32 -12.56 0.35
N THR A 93 15.29 -11.82 0.77
CA THR A 93 13.90 -12.30 0.87
C THR A 93 12.95 -11.15 0.58
N GLY A 94 12.20 -11.26 -0.51
CA GLY A 94 11.18 -10.30 -0.94
C GLY A 94 9.80 -10.72 -0.44
N HIS A 95 9.10 -9.77 0.17
CA HIS A 95 7.70 -9.93 0.57
C HIS A 95 6.82 -9.22 -0.46
N PHE A 96 5.78 -9.89 -0.91
CA PHE A 96 4.86 -9.41 -1.94
C PHE A 96 3.44 -9.46 -1.38
N ILE A 97 2.72 -8.35 -1.40
CA ILE A 97 1.32 -8.30 -1.00
C ILE A 97 0.48 -8.63 -2.24
N ARG A 98 -0.36 -9.64 -2.13
CA ARG A 98 -1.35 -10.01 -3.14
C ARG A 98 -2.66 -9.32 -2.85
N PHE A 99 -3.02 -8.47 -3.79
CA PHE A 99 -4.30 -7.80 -3.91
C PHE A 99 -5.09 -8.45 -5.05
N ASP A 100 -6.39 -8.15 -5.13
CA ASP A 100 -7.21 -8.62 -6.26
C ASP A 100 -6.80 -7.92 -7.56
N SER A 101 -6.35 -6.66 -7.45
CA SER A 101 -5.85 -5.85 -8.57
C SER A 101 -4.41 -6.17 -8.98
N GLY A 102 -3.69 -6.95 -8.17
CA GLY A 102 -2.41 -7.57 -8.52
C GLY A 102 -1.39 -7.66 -7.38
N GLU A 103 -0.09 -7.58 -7.67
CA GLU A 103 0.97 -7.96 -6.72
C GLU A 103 1.89 -6.78 -6.36
N LEU A 104 1.83 -6.30 -5.11
CA LEU A 104 2.63 -5.19 -4.62
C LEU A 104 3.90 -5.66 -3.92
N GLY A 105 5.06 -5.35 -4.49
CA GLY A 105 6.37 -5.67 -3.89
C GLY A 105 7.51 -5.55 -4.89
N PRO A 106 8.74 -6.00 -4.53
CA PRO A 106 9.12 -6.64 -3.26
C PRO A 106 9.43 -5.67 -2.12
N PHE A 107 9.13 -6.09 -0.89
CA PHE A 107 9.46 -5.39 0.36
C PHE A 107 10.30 -6.24 1.31
N GLY A 108 11.09 -5.57 2.15
CA GLY A 108 11.79 -6.20 3.27
C GLY A 108 10.85 -6.44 4.45
N SER A 109 11.23 -7.34 5.36
CA SER A 109 10.39 -7.74 6.53
C SER A 109 9.98 -6.57 7.42
N SER A 110 10.83 -5.54 7.57
CA SER A 110 10.49 -4.32 8.32
C SER A 110 9.68 -3.32 7.48
N CYS A 111 10.01 -3.18 6.19
CA CYS A 111 9.33 -2.22 5.31
C CYS A 111 7.86 -2.58 5.10
N ILE A 112 7.57 -3.86 4.90
CA ILE A 112 6.20 -4.33 4.69
C ILE A 112 5.32 -4.09 5.91
N ARG A 113 5.82 -4.31 7.13
CA ARG A 113 5.08 -4.04 8.38
C ARG A 113 4.69 -2.58 8.50
N LYS A 114 5.61 -1.68 8.18
CA LYS A 114 5.35 -0.24 8.17
C LYS A 114 4.35 0.16 7.06
N VAL A 115 4.43 -0.46 5.89
CA VAL A 115 3.47 -0.19 4.79
C VAL A 115 2.06 -0.66 5.17
N THR A 116 1.94 -1.82 5.83
CA THR A 116 0.65 -2.35 6.30
C THR A 116 0.15 -1.74 7.62
N GLY A 117 0.93 -0.88 8.29
CA GLY A 117 0.53 -0.20 9.54
C GLY A 117 0.66 -1.04 10.82
N ARG A 118 1.62 -1.98 10.89
CA ARG A 118 1.89 -2.84 12.06
C ARG A 118 3.05 -2.39 12.96
N GLU A 119 3.74 -1.29 12.63
CA GLU A 119 4.91 -0.77 13.37
C GLU A 119 5.01 0.75 13.30
#